data_AF-A0A9E5F005-F1
#
_entry.id   AF-A0A9E5F005-F1
#
_cell.length_a   1.000
_cell.length_b   1.000
_cell.length_c   1.000
_cell.angle_alpha   90.00
_cell.angle_beta   90.00
_cell.angle_gamma   90.00
#
_symmetry.space_group_name_H-M   'P 1'
#
loop_
_entity.id
_entity.type
_entity.pdbx_description
1 polymer ?
#
loop_
_entity_poly.entity_id
_entity_poly.type
_entity_poly.pdbx_seq_one_letter_code
_entity_poly.pdbx_strand_id
1 'polypeptide(L)'
;MSQNPFVLQKRNYVQAPCMKPQGFWYGIGQTWHEWVRSEMPHWMGEFNYEVDLGDSSILIIDSCAGLDKFTKKYGRGEFFIDWKLVSEKYDGIEIDPYQWSRRHELMWYYGWDVASGCLWNLRQVSIRELEIELANNCR
;
A
#
# COMPACT_ATOMS: atom_id res chain seq x y z
N MET A 1 0.09 -17.54 11.27
CA MET A 1 -0.81 -16.76 10.40
C MET A 1 -2.23 -17.31 10.50
N SER A 2 -3.24 -16.55 10.08
CA SER A 2 -4.66 -16.95 10.19
C SER A 2 -4.91 -18.29 9.51
N GLN A 3 -5.69 -19.16 10.16
CA GLN A 3 -6.17 -20.43 9.59
C GLN A 3 -7.46 -20.26 8.78
N ASN A 4 -8.05 -19.06 8.80
CA ASN A 4 -9.30 -18.76 8.13
C ASN A 4 -9.09 -17.66 7.07
N PRO A 5 -9.89 -17.68 5.98
CA PRO A 5 -9.92 -16.60 5.00
C PRO A 5 -10.15 -15.24 5.65
N PHE A 6 -9.50 -14.23 5.10
CA PHE A 6 -9.61 -12.85 5.56
C PHE A 6 -10.95 -12.26 5.12
N VAL A 7 -11.65 -11.62 6.05
CA VAL A 7 -12.89 -10.90 5.77
C VAL A 7 -12.64 -9.40 5.89
N LEU A 8 -12.78 -8.68 4.78
CA LEU A 8 -12.60 -7.23 4.77
C LEU A 8 -13.70 -6.52 5.56
N GLN A 9 -13.33 -5.86 6.66
CA GLN A 9 -14.24 -5.02 7.41
C GLN A 9 -14.31 -3.63 6.78
N LYS A 10 -15.51 -3.22 6.36
CA LYS A 10 -15.78 -1.88 5.82
C LYS A 10 -15.63 -0.83 6.93
N ARG A 11 -14.63 0.05 6.82
CA ARG A 11 -14.37 1.13 7.77
C ARG A 11 -13.64 2.30 7.13
N ASN A 12 -13.62 3.41 7.86
CA ASN A 12 -12.79 4.57 7.57
C ASN A 12 -11.74 4.71 8.68
N TYR A 13 -10.46 4.76 8.31
CA TYR A 13 -9.32 4.88 9.23
C TYR A 13 -9.04 6.35 9.52
N VAL A 14 -8.96 6.70 10.80
CA VAL A 14 -8.64 8.08 11.22
C VAL A 14 -7.16 8.36 10.97
N GLN A 15 -6.88 9.38 10.17
CA GLN A 15 -5.51 9.81 9.90
C GLN A 15 -5.00 10.82 10.93
N ALA A 16 -3.68 10.81 11.12
CA ALA A 16 -2.94 11.78 11.90
C ALA A 16 -1.60 12.10 11.22
N PRO A 17 -0.94 13.22 11.56
CA PRO A 17 0.40 13.49 11.09
C PRO A 17 1.39 12.42 11.59
N CYS A 18 1.96 11.64 10.67
CA CYS A 18 2.93 10.59 10.97
C CYS A 18 3.69 10.17 9.71
N MET A 19 4.60 9.20 9.84
CA MET A 19 5.42 8.73 8.71
C MET A 19 4.57 8.02 7.65
N LYS A 20 3.70 7.09 8.08
CA LYS A 20 2.90 6.24 7.20
C LYS A 20 1.41 6.40 7.46
N PRO A 21 0.55 6.39 6.42
CA PRO A 21 -0.89 6.45 6.61
C PRO A 21 -1.38 5.21 7.36
N GLN A 22 -2.45 5.39 8.15
CA GLN A 22 -3.16 4.27 8.74
C GLN A 22 -4.17 3.72 7.73
N GLY A 23 -4.15 2.42 7.45
CA GLY A 23 -5.08 1.88 6.47
C GLY A 23 -4.88 0.41 6.16
N PHE A 24 -5.63 -0.04 5.16
CA PHE A 24 -5.47 -1.33 4.54
C PHE A 24 -4.38 -1.24 3.47
N TRP A 25 -3.29 -1.98 3.66
CA TRP A 25 -2.13 -2.00 2.79
C TRP A 25 -2.19 -3.18 1.83
N TYR A 26 -1.77 -2.96 0.59
CA TYR A 26 -1.65 -3.97 -0.45
C TYR A 26 -0.45 -3.66 -1.35
N GLY A 27 0.15 -4.69 -1.94
CA GLY A 27 1.16 -4.54 -2.99
C GLY A 27 0.52 -4.36 -4.35
N ILE A 28 1.22 -3.70 -5.27
CA ILE A 28 0.78 -3.53 -6.65
C ILE A 28 1.41 -4.63 -7.52
N GLY A 29 0.58 -5.37 -8.26
CA GLY A 29 1.04 -6.55 -9.01
C GLY A 29 1.62 -7.64 -8.11
N GLN A 30 2.79 -8.17 -8.45
CA GLN A 30 3.46 -9.23 -7.69
C GLN A 30 4.54 -8.72 -6.72
N THR A 31 4.73 -7.40 -6.60
CA THR A 31 5.89 -6.83 -5.88
C THR A 31 5.98 -7.27 -4.43
N TRP A 32 4.85 -7.35 -3.72
CA TRP A 32 4.81 -7.87 -2.35
C TRP A 32 5.17 -9.36 -2.29
N HIS A 33 4.68 -10.18 -3.22
CA HIS A 33 5.02 -11.60 -3.27
C HIS A 33 6.50 -11.83 -3.55
N GLU A 34 7.07 -11.09 -4.49
CA GLU A 34 8.50 -11.15 -4.84
C GLU A 34 9.37 -10.75 -3.65
N TRP A 35 9.03 -9.62 -2.99
CA TRP A 35 9.76 -9.13 -1.83
C TRP A 35 9.65 -10.06 -0.61
N VAL A 36 8.45 -10.58 -0.32
CA VAL A 36 8.28 -11.56 0.77
C VAL A 36 9.10 -12.81 0.48
N ARG A 37 9.09 -13.32 -0.76
CA ARG A 37 9.90 -14.50 -1.12
C ARG A 37 11.41 -14.27 -1.01
N SER A 38 11.91 -13.06 -1.21
CA SER A 38 13.35 -12.76 -1.11
C SER A 38 13.79 -12.36 0.30
N GLU A 39 13.06 -11.44 0.94
CA GLU A 39 13.49 -10.80 2.19
C GLU A 39 12.87 -11.44 3.44
N MET A 40 11.60 -11.83 3.37
CA MET A 40 10.84 -12.31 4.53
C MET A 40 10.00 -13.57 4.22
N PRO A 41 10.58 -14.71 3.79
CA PRO A 41 9.78 -15.85 3.29
C PRO A 41 8.73 -16.38 4.27
N HIS A 42 9.03 -16.26 5.56
CA HIS A 42 8.15 -16.67 6.67
C HIS A 42 6.91 -15.76 6.84
N TRP A 43 6.82 -14.64 6.12
CA TRP A 43 5.63 -13.78 6.06
C TRP A 43 4.67 -14.18 4.95
N MET A 44 5.00 -15.21 4.15
CA MET A 44 4.13 -15.64 3.07
C MET A 44 2.84 -16.25 3.60
N GLY A 45 1.72 -15.56 3.36
CA GLY A 45 0.38 -16.04 3.71
C GLY A 45 -0.08 -17.19 2.82
N GLU A 46 -0.97 -18.02 3.37
CA GLU A 46 -1.64 -19.10 2.64
C GLU A 46 -2.66 -18.57 1.62
N PHE A 47 -3.35 -17.50 1.98
CA PHE A 47 -4.38 -16.88 1.16
C PHE A 47 -3.85 -15.66 0.43
N ASN A 48 -4.19 -15.55 -0.85
CA ASN A 48 -3.86 -14.39 -1.69
C ASN A 48 -5.15 -13.72 -2.12
N TYR A 49 -5.15 -12.39 -2.18
CA TYR A 49 -6.33 -11.62 -2.51
C TYR A 49 -5.99 -10.57 -3.56
N GLU A 50 -6.86 -10.47 -4.55
CA GLU A 50 -6.95 -9.30 -5.39
C GLU A 50 -7.79 -8.24 -4.66
N VAL A 51 -7.33 -6.99 -4.72
CA VAL A 51 -8.01 -5.84 -4.13
C VAL A 51 -8.68 -5.06 -5.25
N ASP A 52 -10.00 -4.95 -5.19
CA ASP A 52 -10.78 -4.12 -6.09
C ASP A 52 -11.10 -2.80 -5.37
N LEU A 53 -10.67 -1.70 -5.97
CA LEU A 53 -10.79 -0.36 -5.41
C LEU A 53 -12.17 0.26 -5.65
N GLY A 54 -12.99 -0.31 -6.54
CA GLY A 54 -14.27 0.29 -6.95
C GLY A 54 -14.09 1.75 -7.40
N ASP A 55 -15.04 2.61 -7.01
CA ASP A 55 -15.01 4.06 -7.33
C ASP A 55 -14.20 4.89 -6.30
N SER A 56 -13.23 4.30 -5.61
CA SER A 56 -12.42 5.01 -4.62
C SER A 56 -11.56 6.10 -5.27
N SER A 57 -11.49 7.27 -4.65
CA SER A 57 -10.62 8.37 -5.10
C SER A 57 -9.18 8.12 -4.65
N ILE A 58 -8.30 7.69 -5.56
CA ILE A 58 -6.91 7.34 -5.21
C ILE A 58 -5.95 8.43 -5.66
N LEU A 59 -5.06 8.85 -4.75
CA LEU A 59 -3.90 9.65 -5.12
C LEU A 59 -2.82 8.75 -5.72
N ILE A 60 -2.47 8.97 -6.98
CA ILE A 60 -1.38 8.24 -7.65
C ILE A 60 -0.10 9.08 -7.61
N ILE A 61 1.01 8.46 -7.19
CA ILE A 61 2.36 9.01 -7.29
C ILE A 61 3.25 8.04 -8.06
N ASP A 62 3.71 8.45 -9.24
CA ASP A 62 4.40 7.58 -10.21
C ASP A 62 5.86 7.95 -10.45
N SER A 63 6.40 8.90 -9.69
CA SER A 63 7.73 9.45 -9.94
C SER A 63 8.35 10.06 -8.69
N CYS A 64 9.69 10.10 -8.66
CA CYS A 64 10.45 10.82 -7.65
C CYS A 64 10.01 12.29 -7.55
N ALA A 65 9.82 12.95 -8.69
CA ALA A 65 9.33 14.32 -8.71
C ALA A 65 7.90 14.45 -8.16
N GLY A 66 7.05 13.44 -8.35
CA GLY A 66 5.74 13.34 -7.73
C GLY A 66 5.83 13.23 -6.20
N LEU A 67 6.71 12.37 -5.68
CA LEU A 67 6.98 12.25 -4.24
C LEU A 67 7.50 13.55 -3.64
N ASP A 68 8.42 14.23 -4.32
CA ASP A 68 9.00 15.49 -3.84
C ASP A 68 7.92 16.59 -3.77
N LYS A 69 7.07 16.67 -4.80
CA LYS A 69 5.91 17.60 -4.82
C LYS A 69 4.90 17.26 -3.74
N PHE A 70 4.61 15.98 -3.53
CA PHE A 70 3.70 15.50 -2.49
C PHE A 70 4.23 15.85 -1.09
N THR A 71 5.50 15.58 -0.83
CA THR A 71 6.19 15.91 0.42
C THR A 71 6.20 17.41 0.65
N LYS A 72 6.51 18.22 -0.36
CA LYS A 72 6.46 19.68 -0.23
C LYS A 72 5.06 20.20 0.11
N LYS A 73 4.01 19.54 -0.40
CA LYS A 73 2.61 19.98 -0.24
C LYS A 73 2.01 19.56 1.09
N TYR A 74 2.23 18.32 1.52
CA TYR A 74 1.57 17.73 2.68
C TYR A 74 2.54 17.37 3.81
N GLY A 75 3.84 17.46 3.57
CA GLY A 75 4.86 17.11 4.53
C GLY A 75 5.07 18.17 5.60
N ARG A 76 5.43 17.70 6.79
CA ARG A 76 6.04 18.51 7.85
C ARG A 76 7.54 18.24 7.80
N GLY A 77 8.19 18.81 6.78
CA GLY A 77 9.53 18.40 6.34
C GLY A 77 9.51 17.02 5.69
N GLU A 78 10.64 16.31 5.75
CA GLU A 78 10.82 14.99 5.13
C GLU A 78 10.39 13.82 6.03
N PHE A 79 10.08 14.09 7.30
CA PHE A 79 9.81 13.07 8.32
C PHE A 79 8.36 12.59 8.35
N PHE A 80 7.40 13.51 8.20
CA PHE A 80 5.99 13.20 8.36
C PHE A 80 5.17 13.81 7.25
N ILE A 81 4.03 13.19 6.98
CA ILE A 81 2.98 13.72 6.13
C ILE A 81 1.76 14.02 7.00
N ASP A 82 1.09 15.13 6.72
CA ASP A 82 -0.22 15.43 7.27
C ASP A 82 -1.29 14.60 6.56
N TRP A 83 -1.37 13.31 6.90
CA TRP A 83 -2.30 12.37 6.28
C TRP A 83 -3.76 12.76 6.48
N LYS A 84 -4.07 13.57 7.50
CA LYS A 84 -5.42 14.11 7.70
C LYS A 84 -5.81 14.98 6.49
N LEU A 85 -4.96 15.90 6.06
CA LEU A 85 -5.22 16.74 4.89
C LEU A 85 -5.30 15.94 3.58
N VAL A 86 -4.55 14.84 3.46
CA VAL A 86 -4.62 13.95 2.30
C VAL A 86 -5.97 13.22 2.28
N SER A 87 -6.40 12.70 3.44
CA SER A 87 -7.65 11.95 3.59
C SER A 87 -8.92 12.76 3.41
N GLU A 88 -8.85 14.09 3.45
CA GLU A 88 -9.97 14.97 3.11
C GLU A 88 -10.30 14.98 1.60
N LYS A 89 -9.38 14.48 0.75
CA LYS A 89 -9.49 14.56 -0.72
C LYS A 89 -9.50 13.21 -1.42
N TYR A 90 -8.87 12.22 -0.81
CA TYR A 90 -8.66 10.89 -1.38
C TYR A 90 -9.09 9.85 -0.36
N ASP A 91 -9.43 8.66 -0.84
CA ASP A 91 -9.77 7.46 -0.08
C ASP A 91 -8.53 6.58 0.18
N GLY A 92 -7.47 6.81 -0.58
CA GLY A 92 -6.19 6.13 -0.45
C GLY A 92 -5.09 6.76 -1.30
N ILE A 93 -3.93 6.13 -1.27
CA ILE A 93 -2.74 6.49 -2.05
C ILE A 93 -2.13 5.24 -2.66
N GLU A 94 -1.62 5.35 -3.89
CA GLU A 94 -0.75 4.37 -4.53
C GLU A 94 0.56 5.04 -4.93
N ILE A 95 1.66 4.31 -4.74
CA ILE A 95 3.00 4.73 -5.18
C ILE A 95 3.56 3.63 -6.07
N ASP A 96 3.54 3.86 -7.38
CA ASP A 96 3.96 2.89 -8.40
C ASP A 96 4.54 3.60 -9.64
N PRO A 97 5.82 3.36 -10.00
CA PRO A 97 6.74 2.39 -9.42
C PRO A 97 7.27 2.79 -8.03
N TYR A 98 7.90 1.83 -7.34
CA TYR A 98 8.68 2.09 -6.13
C TYR A 98 9.85 3.03 -6.44
N GLN A 99 9.99 4.12 -5.68
CA GLN A 99 10.94 5.18 -5.94
C GLN A 99 12.20 5.00 -5.08
N TRP A 100 13.02 4.00 -5.42
CA TRP A 100 14.14 3.54 -4.57
C TRP A 100 15.10 4.67 -4.17
N SER A 101 15.40 5.61 -5.07
CA SER A 101 16.31 6.74 -4.79
C SER A 101 15.79 7.68 -3.69
N ARG A 102 14.49 7.67 -3.39
CA ARG A 102 13.88 8.53 -2.37
C ARG A 102 13.75 7.91 -1.00
N ARG A 103 13.96 6.58 -0.85
CA ARG A 103 13.77 5.88 0.43
C ARG A 103 14.61 6.48 1.56
N HIS A 104 15.83 6.94 1.27
CA HIS A 104 16.74 7.52 2.25
C HIS A 104 16.70 9.05 2.32
N GLU A 105 16.04 9.70 1.36
CA GLU A 105 15.86 11.16 1.33
C GLU A 105 14.56 11.59 2.02
N LEU A 106 13.51 10.76 1.93
CA LEU A 106 12.20 11.05 2.48
C LEU A 106 11.90 10.06 3.62
N MET A 107 12.16 10.47 4.85
CA MET A 107 11.98 9.63 6.04
C MET A 107 10.55 9.08 6.18
N TRP A 108 9.51 9.82 5.80
CA TRP A 108 8.14 9.31 5.79
C TRP A 108 7.95 8.13 4.82
N TYR A 109 8.71 8.11 3.73
CA TYR A 109 8.68 7.08 2.69
C TYR A 109 9.61 5.89 3.00
N TYR A 110 10.60 6.05 3.89
CA TYR A 110 11.61 5.04 4.21
C TYR A 110 11.05 3.64 4.48
N GLY A 111 9.91 3.56 5.17
CA GLY A 111 9.31 2.26 5.51
C GLY A 111 8.56 1.59 4.37
N TRP A 112 8.39 2.23 3.21
CA TRP A 112 7.81 1.56 2.05
C TRP A 112 8.86 0.63 1.46
N ASP A 113 8.52 -0.65 1.35
CA ASP A 113 9.46 -1.69 0.89
C ASP A 113 9.35 -1.95 -0.62
N VAL A 114 8.15 -1.78 -1.17
CA VAL A 114 7.79 -2.07 -2.57
C VAL A 114 6.74 -1.08 -3.09
N ALA A 115 6.39 -1.19 -4.37
CA ALA A 115 5.25 -0.50 -4.95
C ALA A 115 3.96 -1.01 -4.30
N SER A 116 3.22 -0.10 -3.67
CA SER A 116 2.11 -0.45 -2.79
C SER A 116 1.01 0.59 -2.84
N GLY A 117 -0.14 0.23 -2.32
CA GLY A 117 -1.21 1.16 -1.97
C GLY A 117 -1.57 1.08 -0.48
N CYS A 118 -2.17 2.16 0.01
CA CYS A 118 -2.79 2.23 1.32
C CYS A 118 -4.15 2.92 1.22
N LEU A 119 -5.20 2.21 1.62
CA LEU A 119 -6.59 2.69 1.64
C LEU A 119 -7.02 2.99 3.06
N TRP A 120 -7.49 4.20 3.32
CA TRP A 120 -8.09 4.56 4.59
C TRP A 120 -9.61 4.64 4.53
N ASN A 121 -10.25 4.74 3.37
CA ASN A 121 -11.70 4.60 3.24
C ASN A 121 -12.05 3.32 2.46
N LEU A 122 -12.59 2.31 3.15
CA LEU A 122 -12.89 1.00 2.55
C LEU A 122 -14.32 0.85 2.04
N ARG A 123 -15.11 1.93 1.98
CA ARG A 123 -16.54 1.85 1.64
C ARG A 123 -16.76 1.11 0.31
N GLN A 124 -16.01 1.46 -0.73
CA GLN A 124 -16.14 0.87 -2.06
C GLN A 124 -15.22 -0.33 -2.31
N VAL A 125 -14.28 -0.60 -1.40
CA VAL A 125 -13.20 -1.59 -1.61
C VAL A 125 -13.68 -3.01 -1.36
N SER A 126 -13.48 -3.93 -2.30
CA SER A 126 -13.72 -5.37 -2.11
C SER A 126 -12.43 -6.16 -2.26
N ILE A 127 -12.46 -7.40 -1.81
CA ILE A 127 -11.38 -8.36 -2.03
C ILE A 127 -11.95 -9.62 -2.66
N ARG A 128 -11.14 -10.25 -3.50
CA ARG A 128 -11.42 -11.55 -4.09
C ARG A 128 -10.26 -12.48 -3.79
N GLU A 129 -10.54 -13.60 -3.16
CA GLU A 129 -9.52 -14.62 -2.95
C GLU A 129 -9.07 -15.17 -4.32
N LEU A 130 -7.76 -15.29 -4.50
CA LEU A 130 -7.16 -15.90 -5.66
C LEU A 130 -6.84 -17.36 -5.31
N GLU A 131 -7.38 -18.28 -6.10
CA GLU A 131 -6.92 -19.65 -6.08
C GLU A 131 -5.46 -19.66 -6.53
N ILE A 132 -4.57 -20.16 -5.67
CA ILE A 132 -3.21 -20.46 -6.10
C ILE A 132 -3.36 -21.64 -7.06
N GLU A 133 -3.29 -21.39 -8.37
CA GLU A 133 -2.90 -22.46 -9.28
C GLU A 133 -1.51 -22.91 -8.83
N LEU A 134 -1.47 -24.06 -8.14
CA LEU A 134 -0.23 -24.77 -7.91
C LEU A 134 0.34 -25.03 -9.31
N ALA A 135 1.31 -24.21 -9.70
CA ALA A 135 2.13 -24.46 -10.86
C ALA A 135 2.90 -25.77 -10.60
N ASN A 136 2.23 -26.90 -10.83
CA ASN A 136 2.83 -28.18 -11.07
C ASN A 136 3.50 -28.15 -12.44
N ASN A 137 4.46 -27.24 -12.63
CA ASN A 137 5.43 -27.35 -13.71
C ASN A 137 6.56 -28.25 -13.22
N CYS A 138 6.21 -29.52 -13.01
CA CYS A 138 7.14 -30.61 -13.24
C CYS A 138 7.34 -30.71 -14.76
N ARG A 139 8.46 -30.20 -15.25
CA ARG A 139 9.41 -30.88 -16.16
C ARG A 139 10.61 -30.00 -16.48
#